data_AF-A0A524NGA5-F1
#
_entry.id   AF-A0A524NGA5-F1
#
_cell.length_a   1.000
_cell.length_b   1.000
_cell.length_c   1.000
_cell.angle_alpha   90.00
_cell.angle_beta   90.00
_cell.angle_gamma   90.00
#
_symmetry.space_group_name_H-M   'P 1'
#
loop_
_entity.id
_entity.type
_entity.pdbx_description
1 polymer ?
#
loop_
_entity_poly.entity_id
_entity_poly.type
_entity_poly.pdbx_seq_one_letter_code
_entity_poly.pdbx_strand_id
1 'polypeptide(L)'
;FSISATSRAPREGEVDGREYHFITPEKFRDLIEKKAFIEWEEVYPGQFYGTLRSELDRIWEQSGHAVFDIDVMGGLNLKKEFGDRACAIFIKPPSAEVLEERLRFRGSDDEASLQLRLDKAGYEMQFAPQFDHIVVNDHLEAAQSEALALVKEFLAQ
;
A
#
# COMPACT_ATOMS: atom_id res chain seq x y z
N PHE A 1 12.34 -3.47 1.41
CA PHE A 1 11.08 -2.77 1.10
C PHE A 1 10.71 -3.09 -0.34
N SER A 2 9.43 -3.37 -0.60
CA SER A 2 8.93 -3.67 -1.94
C SER A 2 8.57 -2.39 -2.69
N ILE A 3 9.00 -2.31 -3.94
CA ILE A 3 8.69 -1.19 -4.84
C ILE A 3 7.58 -1.64 -5.77
N SER A 4 6.39 -1.06 -5.63
CA SER A 4 5.25 -1.41 -6.47
C SER A 4 5.43 -0.87 -7.88
N ALA A 5 4.83 -1.52 -8.88
CA ALA A 5 4.67 -0.94 -10.20
C ALA A 5 3.38 -0.11 -10.27
N THR A 6 3.38 0.94 -11.08
CA THR A 6 2.17 1.70 -11.37
C THR A 6 2.10 2.15 -12.82
N SER A 7 0.87 2.29 -13.34
CA SER A 7 0.62 2.87 -14.65
C SER A 7 0.38 4.37 -14.67
N ARG A 8 0.34 5.02 -13.50
CA ARG A 8 0.25 6.49 -13.44
C ARG A 8 1.59 7.11 -13.84
N ALA A 9 1.53 8.36 -14.29
CA ALA A 9 2.74 9.16 -14.46
C ALA A 9 3.39 9.47 -13.09
N PRO A 10 4.73 9.58 -13.05
CA PRO A 10 5.43 10.09 -11.87
C PRO A 10 5.02 11.54 -11.57
N ARG A 11 4.92 11.87 -10.28
CA ARG A 11 4.75 13.23 -9.78
C ARG A 11 6.11 13.92 -9.68
N GLU A 12 6.08 15.23 -9.47
CA GLU A 12 7.31 16.01 -9.26
C GLU A 12 8.11 15.46 -8.07
N GLY A 13 9.39 15.16 -8.30
CA GLY A 13 10.31 14.63 -7.29
C GLY A 13 10.34 13.10 -7.16
N GLU A 14 9.41 12.38 -7.79
CA GLU A 14 9.41 10.91 -7.81
C GLU A 14 10.41 10.37 -8.84
N VAL A 15 11.02 9.23 -8.51
CA VAL A 15 12.06 8.58 -9.30
C VAL A 15 11.69 7.12 -9.52
N ASP A 16 11.82 6.68 -10.77
CA ASP A 16 11.61 5.29 -11.17
C ASP A 16 12.55 4.34 -10.43
N GLY A 17 12.01 3.24 -9.92
CA GLY A 17 12.74 2.27 -9.10
C GLY A 17 13.07 2.76 -7.69
N ARG A 18 12.50 3.89 -7.24
CA ARG A 18 12.57 4.35 -5.84
C ARG A 18 11.19 4.40 -5.20
N GLU A 19 10.29 5.22 -5.73
CA GLU A 19 8.90 5.28 -5.25
C GLU A 19 8.04 4.18 -5.89
N TYR A 20 8.13 4.06 -7.22
CA TYR A 20 7.42 3.05 -8.01
C TYR A 20 8.28 2.63 -9.21
N HIS A 21 7.95 1.48 -9.79
CA HIS A 21 8.27 1.18 -11.19
C HIS A 21 7.18 1.80 -12.07
N PHE A 22 7.47 2.93 -12.72
CA PHE A 22 6.52 3.64 -13.57
C PHE A 22 6.53 3.00 -14.96
N ILE A 23 5.46 2.28 -15.28
CA ILE A 23 5.29 1.56 -16.56
C ILE A 23 4.05 2.04 -17.28
N THR A 24 3.94 1.81 -18.59
CA THR A 24 2.72 2.22 -19.32
C THR A 24 1.54 1.29 -18.99
N PRO A 25 0.28 1.73 -19.15
CA PRO A 25 -0.88 0.85 -19.00
C PRO A 25 -0.83 -0.41 -19.88
N GLU A 26 -0.30 -0.30 -21.10
CA GLU A 26 -0.13 -1.44 -22.01
C GLU A 26 0.88 -2.43 -21.44
N LYS A 27 2.01 -1.93 -20.91
CA LYS A 27 3.02 -2.78 -20.28
C LYS A 27 2.49 -3.43 -19.01
N PHE A 28 1.69 -2.71 -18.23
CA PHE A 28 1.05 -3.25 -17.03
C PHE A 28 0.14 -4.44 -17.40
N ARG A 29 -0.71 -4.28 -18.43
CA ARG A 29 -1.58 -5.36 -18.93
C ARG A 29 -0.80 -6.56 -19.47
N ASP A 30 0.29 -6.34 -20.20
CA ASP A 30 1.21 -7.42 -20.64
C ASP A 30 1.77 -8.21 -19.46
N LEU A 31 2.10 -7.52 -18.35
CA LEU A 31 2.61 -8.16 -17.13
C LEU A 31 1.51 -8.92 -16.36
N ILE A 32 0.26 -8.45 -16.41
CA ILE A 32 -0.91 -9.20 -15.89
C ILE A 32 -1.07 -10.51 -16.66
N GLU A 33 -1.07 -10.47 -18.00
CA GLU A 33 -1.19 -11.66 -18.85
C GLU A 33 -0.07 -12.68 -18.58
N LYS A 34 1.13 -12.19 -18.28
CA LYS A 34 2.30 -13.00 -17.92
C LYS A 34 2.31 -13.46 -16.47
N LYS A 35 1.29 -13.14 -15.67
CA LYS A 35 1.20 -13.48 -14.23
C LYS A 35 2.40 -12.98 -13.42
N ALA A 36 2.98 -11.84 -13.83
CA ALA A 36 4.18 -11.27 -13.21
C ALA A 36 3.89 -10.61 -11.84
N PHE A 37 2.63 -10.29 -11.56
CA PHE A 37 2.19 -9.69 -10.31
C PHE A 37 1.81 -10.76 -9.26
N ILE A 38 2.10 -10.45 -8.00
CA ILE A 38 1.57 -11.18 -6.84
C ILE A 38 0.13 -10.72 -6.61
N GLU A 39 -0.05 -9.40 -6.58
CA GLU A 39 -1.32 -8.71 -6.50
C GLU A 39 -1.26 -7.49 -7.42
N TRP A 40 -2.43 -7.08 -7.90
CA TRP A 40 -2.60 -5.81 -8.61
C TRP A 40 -4.06 -5.37 -8.52
N GLU A 41 -4.27 -4.06 -8.66
CA GLU A 41 -5.59 -3.45 -8.69
C GLU A 41 -5.60 -2.21 -9.61
N GLU A 42 -6.76 -1.96 -10.22
CA GLU A 42 -7.07 -0.68 -10.84
C GLU A 42 -7.63 0.27 -9.77
N VAL A 43 -6.77 1.07 -9.16
CA VAL A 43 -7.13 1.94 -8.03
C VAL A 43 -7.96 3.14 -8.49
N TYR A 44 -7.65 3.67 -9.67
CA TYR A 44 -8.44 4.70 -10.35
C TYR A 44 -8.58 4.30 -11.82
N PRO A 45 -9.59 4.80 -12.55
CA PRO A 45 -9.74 4.49 -13.97
C PRO A 45 -8.45 4.74 -14.77
N GLY A 46 -7.88 3.68 -15.34
CA GLY A 46 -6.62 3.69 -16.10
C GLY A 46 -5.33 3.75 -15.27
N GLN A 47 -5.42 3.75 -13.93
CA GLN A 47 -4.27 3.75 -13.02
C GLN A 47 -4.21 2.45 -12.23
N PHE A 48 -3.35 1.56 -12.70
CA PHE A 48 -3.08 0.28 -12.09
C PHE A 48 -1.91 0.39 -11.12
N TYR A 49 -1.97 -0.41 -10.06
CA TYR A 49 -0.91 -0.55 -9.07
C TYR A 49 -0.75 -2.04 -8.79
N GLY A 50 0.47 -2.49 -8.52
CA GLY A 50 0.68 -3.88 -8.16
C GLY A 50 2.12 -4.23 -7.82
N THR A 51 2.25 -5.30 -7.07
CA THR A 51 3.53 -5.82 -6.59
C THR A 51 4.08 -6.89 -7.54
N LEU A 52 5.26 -6.65 -8.12
CA LEU A 52 5.94 -7.64 -8.98
C LEU A 52 6.50 -8.82 -8.16
N ARG A 53 6.37 -10.05 -8.67
CA ARG A 53 6.99 -11.24 -8.05
C ARG A 53 8.50 -11.10 -7.92
N SER A 54 9.14 -10.51 -8.93
CA SER A 54 10.59 -10.27 -8.93
C SER A 54 11.06 -9.38 -7.78
N GLU A 55 10.22 -8.47 -7.28
CA GLU A 55 10.57 -7.66 -6.11
C GLU A 55 10.59 -8.49 -4.84
N LEU A 56 9.67 -9.44 -4.70
CA LEU A 56 9.65 -10.34 -3.55
C LEU A 56 10.88 -11.26 -3.56
N ASP A 57 11.20 -11.85 -4.72
CA ASP A 57 12.38 -12.70 -4.90
C ASP A 57 13.66 -11.92 -4.53
N ARG A 58 13.82 -10.70 -5.05
CA ARG A 58 14.95 -9.81 -4.73
C ARG A 58 15.08 -9.55 -3.23
N ILE A 59 13.97 -9.27 -2.55
CA ILE A 59 13.99 -8.91 -1.12
C ILE A 59 14.29 -10.13 -0.26
N TRP A 60 13.73 -11.28 -0.58
CA TRP A 60 14.00 -12.52 0.13
C TRP A 60 15.45 -12.96 -0.01
N GLU A 61 16.04 -12.84 -1.20
CA GLU A 61 17.47 -13.10 -1.42
C GLU A 61 18.38 -12.16 -0.61
N GLN A 62 17.97 -10.92 -0.39
CA GLN A 62 18.79 -9.90 0.28
C GLN A 62 18.60 -9.86 1.81
N SER A 63 17.38 -10.02 2.29
CA SER A 63 17.00 -9.66 3.68
C SER A 63 16.05 -10.64 4.36
N GLY A 64 15.52 -11.63 3.63
CA GLY A 64 14.59 -12.63 4.16
C GLY A 64 13.18 -12.14 4.48
N HIS A 65 12.96 -10.83 4.65
CA HIS A 65 11.66 -10.26 5.04
C HIS A 65 11.24 -9.12 4.12
N ALA A 66 10.07 -9.27 3.51
CA ALA A 66 9.46 -8.22 2.70
C ALA A 66 8.53 -7.34 3.52
N VAL A 67 8.64 -6.03 3.29
CA VAL A 67 7.76 -5.01 3.86
C VAL A 67 7.07 -4.32 2.69
N PHE A 68 5.75 -4.23 2.79
CA PHE A 68 4.86 -3.64 1.80
C PHE A 68 4.12 -2.45 2.42
N ASP A 69 4.04 -1.36 1.68
CA ASP A 69 3.14 -0.23 1.93
C ASP A 69 2.22 -0.14 0.72
N ILE A 70 1.03 -0.71 0.87
CA ILE A 70 0.04 -0.90 -0.19
C ILE A 70 -1.36 -0.57 0.33
N ASP A 71 -2.32 -0.45 -0.58
CA ASP A 71 -3.69 -0.17 -0.19
C ASP A 71 -4.38 -1.36 0.49
N VAL A 72 -5.61 -1.12 0.94
CA VAL A 72 -6.33 -2.04 1.82
C VAL A 72 -6.64 -3.36 1.14
N MET A 73 -7.07 -3.30 -0.13
CA MET A 73 -7.40 -4.49 -0.91
C MET A 73 -6.15 -5.27 -1.30
N GLY A 74 -5.06 -4.59 -1.68
CA GLY A 74 -3.75 -5.21 -1.87
C GLY A 74 -3.27 -5.93 -0.61
N GLY A 75 -3.38 -5.29 0.55
CA GLY A 75 -3.02 -5.86 1.86
C GLY A 75 -3.78 -7.15 2.17
N LEU A 76 -5.10 -7.16 1.95
CA LEU A 76 -5.93 -8.35 2.13
C LEU A 76 -5.60 -9.45 1.13
N ASN A 77 -5.29 -9.09 -0.12
CA ASN A 77 -4.88 -10.06 -1.14
C ASN A 77 -3.55 -10.74 -0.76
N LEU A 78 -2.56 -9.98 -0.28
CA LEU A 78 -1.32 -10.56 0.25
C LEU A 78 -1.57 -11.44 1.47
N LYS A 79 -2.40 -10.98 2.43
CA LYS A 79 -2.74 -11.78 3.60
C LYS A 79 -3.39 -13.11 3.21
N LYS A 80 -4.27 -13.10 2.20
CA LYS A 80 -4.90 -14.31 1.66
C LYS A 80 -3.90 -15.24 0.96
N GLU A 81 -2.96 -14.70 0.19
CA GLU A 81 -1.94 -15.47 -0.53
C GLU A 81 -0.92 -16.11 0.43
N PHE A 82 -0.49 -15.38 1.46
CA PHE A 82 0.59 -15.80 2.36
C PHE A 82 0.12 -16.37 3.70
N GLY A 83 -1.13 -16.16 4.08
CA GLY A 83 -1.72 -16.64 5.33
C GLY A 83 -0.93 -16.20 6.55
N ASP A 84 -0.58 -17.15 7.42
CA ASP A 84 0.18 -16.92 8.65
C ASP A 84 1.63 -16.47 8.39
N ARG A 85 2.12 -16.55 7.15
CA ARG A 85 3.45 -16.01 6.78
C ARG A 85 3.43 -14.51 6.47
N ALA A 86 2.28 -13.85 6.61
CA ALA A 86 2.14 -12.41 6.47
C ALA A 86 1.45 -11.82 7.70
N CYS A 87 1.92 -10.64 8.12
CA CYS A 87 1.31 -9.82 9.16
C CYS A 87 0.74 -8.56 8.50
N ALA A 88 -0.59 -8.42 8.54
CA ALA A 88 -1.31 -7.28 7.98
C ALA A 88 -1.66 -6.28 9.08
N ILE A 89 -1.11 -5.07 8.99
CA ILE A 89 -1.35 -3.99 9.96
C ILE A 89 -2.09 -2.86 9.24
N PHE A 90 -3.32 -2.56 9.69
CA PHE A 90 -4.12 -1.46 9.17
C PHE A 90 -3.74 -0.16 9.87
N ILE A 91 -3.24 0.83 9.13
CA ILE A 91 -2.92 2.15 9.68
C ILE A 91 -4.08 3.11 9.39
N LYS A 92 -4.70 3.67 10.44
CA LYS A 92 -5.81 4.60 10.29
C LYS A 92 -5.58 5.96 10.94
N PRO A 93 -6.08 7.07 10.36
CA PRO A 93 -6.18 8.34 11.05
C PRO A 93 -7.12 8.23 12.28
N PRO A 94 -7.01 9.15 13.25
CA PRO A 94 -7.89 9.18 14.42
C PRO A 94 -9.36 9.47 14.04
N SER A 95 -9.59 10.22 12.96
CA SER A 95 -10.92 10.49 12.42
C SER A 95 -10.90 10.81 10.91
N ALA A 96 -12.07 10.86 10.28
CA ALA A 96 -12.22 11.24 8.88
C ALA A 96 -11.87 12.71 8.63
N GLU A 97 -12.17 13.59 9.59
CA GLU A 97 -11.85 15.01 9.54
C GLU A 97 -10.32 15.22 9.52
N VAL A 98 -9.60 14.50 10.39
CA VAL A 98 -8.13 14.55 10.41
C VAL A 98 -7.53 13.99 9.10
N LEU A 99 -8.18 13.01 8.47
CA LEU A 99 -7.75 12.53 7.15
C LEU A 99 -7.87 13.63 6.10
N GLU A 100 -9.02 14.30 6.04
CA GLU A 100 -9.27 15.40 5.12
C GLU A 100 -8.26 16.54 5.32
N GLU A 101 -8.05 16.97 6.56
CA GLU A 101 -7.07 18.01 6.89
C GLU A 101 -5.66 17.64 6.39
N ARG A 102 -5.23 16.40 6.62
CA ARG A 102 -3.91 15.91 6.17
C ARG A 102 -3.81 15.86 4.64
N LEU A 103 -4.87 15.48 3.94
CA LEU A 103 -4.89 15.44 2.47
C LEU A 103 -4.85 16.86 1.88
N ARG A 104 -5.65 17.79 2.42
CA ARG A 104 -5.66 19.20 2.00
C ARG A 104 -4.30 19.87 2.24
N PHE A 105 -3.68 19.60 3.39
CA PHE A 105 -2.37 20.16 3.72
C PHE A 105 -1.25 19.73 2.75
N ARG A 106 -1.35 18.54 2.16
CA ARG A 106 -0.37 18.07 1.17
C ARG A 106 -0.42 18.88 -0.14
N GLY A 107 -1.53 19.55 -0.44
CA GLY A 107 -1.65 20.51 -1.55
C GLY A 107 -1.41 19.93 -2.95
N SER A 108 -1.40 18.61 -3.10
CA SER A 108 -1.06 17.93 -4.37
C SER A 108 -2.27 17.59 -5.24
N ASP A 109 -3.48 17.73 -4.70
CA ASP A 109 -4.71 17.21 -5.31
C ASP A 109 -5.69 18.37 -5.57
N ASP A 110 -6.44 18.30 -6.67
CA ASP A 110 -7.61 19.15 -6.88
C ASP A 110 -8.81 18.66 -6.05
N GLU A 111 -9.87 19.47 -5.92
CA GLU A 111 -11.04 19.12 -5.09
C GLU A 111 -11.73 17.83 -5.54
N ALA A 112 -11.76 17.55 -6.84
CA ALA A 112 -12.39 16.33 -7.37
C ALA A 112 -11.59 15.07 -6.96
N SER A 113 -10.27 15.14 -7.07
CA SER A 113 -9.34 14.08 -6.67
C SER A 113 -9.36 13.89 -5.15
N LEU A 114 -9.44 14.97 -4.38
CA LEU A 114 -9.56 14.92 -2.93
C LEU A 114 -10.82 14.17 -2.49
N GLN A 115 -11.98 14.53 -3.07
CA GLN A 115 -13.24 13.88 -2.72
C GLN A 115 -13.20 12.38 -3.04
N LEU A 116 -12.65 12.00 -4.20
CA LEU A 116 -12.51 10.60 -4.59
C LEU A 116 -11.65 9.81 -3.58
N ARG A 117 -10.59 10.43 -3.05
CA ARG A 117 -9.73 9.81 -2.02
C ARG A 117 -10.44 9.67 -0.69
N LEU A 118 -11.24 10.66 -0.28
CA LEU A 118 -12.02 10.61 0.96
C LEU A 118 -13.09 9.51 0.89
N ASP A 119 -13.80 9.43 -0.23
CA ASP A 119 -14.81 8.40 -0.46
C ASP A 119 -14.19 7.00 -0.43
N LYS A 120 -13.05 6.82 -1.12
CA LYS A 120 -12.29 5.56 -1.09
C LYS A 120 -11.85 5.21 0.33
N ALA A 121 -11.29 6.15 1.08
CA ALA A 121 -10.85 5.90 2.45
C ALA A 121 -12.01 5.52 3.37
N GLY A 122 -13.18 6.16 3.22
CA GLY A 122 -14.39 5.80 3.96
C GLY A 122 -14.86 4.38 3.70
N TYR A 123 -14.78 3.93 2.43
CA TYR A 123 -15.06 2.54 2.05
C TYR A 123 -14.01 1.58 2.62
N GLU A 124 -12.72 1.89 2.48
CA GLU A 124 -11.60 1.08 2.93
C GLU A 124 -11.58 0.86 4.46
N MET A 125 -12.06 1.81 5.24
CA MET A 125 -12.20 1.69 6.70
C MET A 125 -13.09 0.50 7.14
N GLN A 126 -14.03 0.07 6.30
CA GLN A 126 -14.91 -1.06 6.59
C GLN A 126 -14.16 -2.40 6.62
N PHE A 127 -12.98 -2.45 5.99
CA PHE A 127 -12.15 -3.65 5.90
C PHE A 127 -11.13 -3.75 7.03
N ALA A 128 -10.95 -2.71 7.83
CA ALA A 128 -10.00 -2.71 8.94
C ALA A 128 -10.12 -3.93 9.88
N PRO A 129 -11.33 -4.45 10.22
CA PRO A 129 -11.47 -5.66 11.04
C PRO A 129 -10.94 -6.96 10.42
N GLN A 130 -10.57 -6.96 9.13
CA GLN A 130 -10.02 -8.12 8.44
C GLN A 130 -8.49 -8.18 8.51
N PHE A 131 -7.84 -7.14 9.05
CA PHE A 131 -6.40 -7.10 9.29
C PHE A 131 -6.07 -7.75 10.63
N ASP A 132 -4.83 -8.23 10.79
CA ASP A 132 -4.39 -8.84 12.05
C ASP A 132 -4.37 -7.80 13.19
N HIS A 133 -3.98 -6.57 12.85
CA HIS A 133 -3.88 -5.46 13.78
C HIS A 133 -4.37 -4.14 13.18
N ILE A 134 -4.84 -3.23 14.03
CA ILE A 134 -5.23 -1.86 13.66
C ILE A 134 -4.42 -0.90 14.53
N VAL A 135 -3.68 0.01 13.90
CA VAL A 135 -2.90 1.05 14.57
C VAL A 135 -3.49 2.42 14.23
N VAL A 136 -3.75 3.24 15.24
CA VAL A 136 -4.25 4.61 15.06
C VAL A 136 -3.07 5.57 14.99
N ASN A 137 -2.89 6.19 13.83
CA ASN A 137 -1.87 7.20 13.58
C ASN A 137 -2.35 8.60 13.98
N ASP A 138 -2.52 8.80 15.29
CA ASP A 138 -2.78 10.10 15.89
C ASP A 138 -1.45 10.86 16.13
N HIS A 139 -0.54 10.21 16.86
CA HIS A 139 0.84 10.65 17.06
C HIS A 139 1.81 9.69 16.36
N LEU A 140 2.69 10.24 15.51
CA LEU A 140 3.57 9.45 14.65
C LEU A 140 4.49 8.54 15.47
N GLU A 141 5.11 9.05 16.52
CA GLU A 141 6.07 8.29 17.34
C GLU A 141 5.39 7.13 18.08
N ALA A 142 4.16 7.34 18.55
CA ALA A 142 3.38 6.30 19.21
C ALA A 142 2.96 5.20 18.22
N ALA A 143 2.43 5.59 17.06
CA ALA A 143 2.03 4.65 16.02
C ALA A 143 3.22 3.85 15.46
N GLN A 144 4.39 4.48 15.32
CA GLN A 144 5.63 3.79 14.94
C GLN A 144 6.06 2.78 15.99
N SER A 145 6.01 3.15 17.27
CA SER A 145 6.38 2.27 18.37
C SER A 145 5.47 1.06 18.46
N GLU A 146 4.16 1.26 18.28
CA GLU A 146 3.16 0.20 18.25
C GLU A 146 3.36 -0.74 17.06
N ALA A 147 3.45 -0.20 15.84
CA ALA A 147 3.68 -1.00 14.63
C ALA A 147 4.99 -1.80 14.71
N LEU A 148 6.06 -1.22 15.26
CA LEU A 148 7.33 -1.90 15.46
C LEU A 148 7.22 -3.04 16.47
N ALA A 149 6.45 -2.87 17.54
CA ALA A 149 6.22 -3.94 18.51
C ALA A 149 5.50 -5.13 17.88
N LEU A 150 4.44 -4.86 17.10
CA LEU A 150 3.68 -5.90 16.38
C LEU A 150 4.56 -6.67 15.39
N VAL A 151 5.38 -5.96 14.60
CA VAL A 151 6.31 -6.60 13.67
C VAL A 151 7.34 -7.46 14.40
N LYS A 152 7.88 -7.00 15.53
CA LYS A 152 8.82 -7.79 16.34
C LYS A 152 8.19 -9.06 16.90
N GLU A 153 6.95 -8.97 17.37
CA GLU A 153 6.20 -10.12 17.88
C GLU A 153 5.97 -11.15 16.77
N PHE A 154 5.55 -10.69 15.58
CA PHE A 154 5.37 -11.54 14.41
C PHE A 154 6.66 -12.27 14.00
N LEU A 155 7.79 -11.56 13.96
CA LEU A 155 9.08 -12.12 13.57
C LEU A 155 9.70 -13.07 14.63
N ALA A 156 9.16 -13.07 15.86
CA ALA A 156 9.63 -13.93 16.93
C ALA A 156 8.92 -15.31 16.96
N GLN A 157 7.92 -15.52 16.11
CA GLN A 157 7.20 -16.79 15.94
C GLN A 157 8.01 -17.79 15.11
#